data_AF-A0A3D5PHD3-F1
#
_entry.id   AF-A0A3D5PHD3-F1
#
_cell.length_a   1.000
_cell.length_b   1.000
_cell.length_c   1.000
_cell.angle_alpha   90.00
_cell.angle_beta   90.00
_cell.angle_gamma   90.00
#
_symmetry.space_group_name_H-M   'P 1'
#
loop_
_entity.id
_entity.type
_entity.pdbx_description
1 polymer ?
#
loop_
_entity_poly.entity_id
_entity_poly.type
_entity_poly.pdbx_seq_one_letter_code
_entity_poly.pdbx_strand_id
1 'polypeptide(L)'
;MNAFTKLIGTATLGFVAATSVANAQDMKMLTAWGGNHSGTANMAYGYIDLVQELSGGSVSITPSGPEVVPAGQQIQPLTAG
;
A
#
# COMPACT_ATOMS: atom_id res chain seq x y z
N MET A 1 -30.79 -21.67 30.33
CA MET A 1 -30.02 -21.16 29.15
C MET A 1 -29.60 -22.37 28.33
N ASN A 2 -30.18 -22.57 27.16
CA ASN A 2 -29.93 -23.77 26.36
C ASN A 2 -28.56 -23.70 25.67
N ALA A 3 -27.94 -24.85 25.41
CA ALA A 3 -26.63 -24.96 24.77
C ALA A 3 -26.53 -24.17 23.45
N PHE A 4 -27.65 -24.06 22.73
CA PHE A 4 -27.81 -23.27 21.51
C PHE A 4 -27.56 -21.76 21.71
N THR A 5 -28.01 -21.19 22.83
CA THR A 5 -27.83 -19.77 23.14
C THR A 5 -26.38 -19.44 23.51
N LYS A 6 -25.66 -20.38 24.15
CA LYS A 6 -24.22 -20.26 24.43
C LYS A 6 -23.38 -20.36 23.15
N LEU A 7 -23.76 -21.22 22.22
CA LEU A 7 -23.03 -21.44 20.96
C LEU A 7 -23.10 -20.22 20.03
N ILE A 8 -24.28 -19.57 19.94
CA ILE A 8 -24.46 -18.32 19.18
C ILE A 8 -23.68 -17.16 19.81
N GLY A 9 -23.67 -17.06 21.14
CA GLY A 9 -22.94 -16.00 21.87
C GLY A 9 -21.41 -16.13 21.77
N THR A 10 -20.89 -17.34 21.58
CA THR A 10 -19.44 -17.57 21.47
C THR A 10 -18.93 -17.39 20.02
N ALA A 11 -19.75 -17.72 19.02
CA ALA A 11 -19.41 -17.55 17.61
C ALA A 11 -19.32 -16.07 17.17
N THR A 12 -20.14 -15.20 17.75
CA THR A 12 -20.16 -13.76 17.42
C THR A 12 -18.93 -13.01 17.94
N LEU A 13 -18.37 -13.39 19.10
CA LEU A 13 -17.12 -12.81 19.63
C LEU A 13 -15.88 -13.22 18.82
N GLY A 14 -15.86 -14.45 18.28
CA GLY A 14 -14.75 -14.93 17.45
C GLY A 14 -14.66 -14.25 16.07
N PHE A 15 -15.78 -13.78 15.53
CA PHE A 15 -15.83 -13.19 14.19
C PHE A 15 -15.27 -11.75 14.15
N VAL A 16 -15.45 -10.98 15.22
CA VAL A 16 -14.95 -9.59 15.30
C VAL A 16 -13.42 -9.52 15.45
N ALA A 17 -12.79 -10.55 16.03
CA ALA A 17 -11.34 -10.62 16.13
C ALA A 17 -10.65 -11.01 14.80
N ALA A 18 -11.40 -11.59 13.86
CA ALA A 18 -10.87 -12.03 12.56
C ALA A 18 -10.86 -10.92 11.49
N THR A 19 -11.53 -9.79 11.73
CA THR A 19 -11.34 -8.59 10.92
C THR A 19 -10.07 -7.88 11.40
N SER A 20 -8.91 -8.43 11.05
CA SER A 20 -7.69 -7.62 11.04
C SER A 20 -7.98 -6.40 10.18
N VAL A 21 -7.97 -5.23 10.81
CA VAL A 21 -8.00 -3.96 10.10
C VAL A 21 -6.83 -3.97 9.12
N ALA A 22 -7.12 -4.20 7.84
CA ALA A 22 -6.17 -3.94 6.78
C ALA A 22 -5.88 -2.43 6.86
N ASN A 23 -4.79 -2.07 7.53
CA ASN A 23 -4.38 -0.67 7.63
C ASN A 23 -3.96 -0.27 6.21
N ALA A 24 -4.78 0.56 5.56
CA ALA A 24 -4.41 1.15 4.29
C ALA A 24 -3.06 1.88 4.48
N GLN A 25 -2.05 1.51 3.69
CA GLN A 25 -0.73 2.13 3.74
C GLN A 25 -0.55 3.07 2.55
N ASP A 26 -0.35 4.35 2.86
CA ASP A 26 0.00 5.35 1.86
C ASP A 26 1.52 5.51 1.80
N MET A 27 2.11 5.09 0.69
CA MET A 27 3.54 5.07 0.46
C MET A 27 3.94 6.17 -0.53
N LYS A 28 5.21 6.59 -0.48
CA LYS A 28 5.80 7.53 -1.45
C LYS A 28 6.92 6.84 -2.20
N MET A 29 7.10 7.19 -3.48
CA MET A 29 8.17 6.70 -4.33
C MET A 29 8.90 7.87 -5.00
N LEU A 30 10.23 7.81 -5.02
CA LEU A 30 11.06 8.73 -5.80
C LEU A 30 11.48 8.07 -7.12
N THR A 31 11.23 8.74 -8.25
CA THR A 31 11.65 8.27 -9.58
C THR A 31 12.85 9.06 -10.09
N ALA A 32 13.75 8.41 -10.82
CA ALA A 32 14.94 9.07 -11.37
C ALA A 32 14.66 9.92 -12.61
N TRP A 33 13.56 9.64 -13.31
CA TRP A 33 13.14 10.35 -14.50
C TRP A 33 11.67 10.76 -14.38
N GLY A 34 11.27 11.76 -15.18
CA GLY A 34 9.89 12.23 -15.26
C GLY A 34 8.95 11.18 -15.86
N GLY A 35 7.63 11.40 -15.70
CA GLY A 35 6.59 10.46 -16.13
C GLY A 35 6.52 10.19 -17.64
N ASN A 36 7.16 11.02 -18.46
CA ASN A 36 7.28 10.82 -19.92
C ASN A 36 8.43 9.89 -20.31
N HIS A 37 9.30 9.51 -19.39
CA HIS A 37 10.36 8.55 -19.65
C HIS A 37 9.80 7.13 -19.58
N SER A 38 10.10 6.30 -20.58
CA SER A 38 9.53 4.93 -20.68
C SER A 38 9.82 4.06 -19.46
N GLY A 39 11.00 4.22 -18.84
CA GLY A 39 11.33 3.52 -17.59
C GLY A 39 10.40 3.91 -16.43
N THR A 40 10.04 5.19 -16.30
CA THR A 40 9.10 5.64 -15.26
C THR A 40 7.68 5.17 -15.58
N ALA A 41 7.21 5.41 -16.81
CA ALA A 41 5.85 5.06 -17.22
C ALA A 41 5.58 3.55 -17.14
N ASN A 42 6.49 2.73 -17.65
CA ASN A 42 6.24 1.29 -17.79
C ASN A 42 6.64 0.50 -16.55
N MET A 43 7.68 0.92 -15.82
CA MET A 43 8.16 0.17 -14.66
C MET A 43 7.64 0.74 -13.34
N ALA A 44 7.84 2.04 -13.09
CA ALA A 44 7.41 2.62 -11.82
C ALA A 44 5.88 2.64 -11.72
N TYR A 45 5.18 3.21 -12.71
CA TYR A 45 3.72 3.30 -12.63
C TYR A 45 3.06 1.94 -12.81
N GLY A 46 3.57 1.08 -13.68
CA GLY A 46 3.11 -0.32 -13.77
C GLY A 46 3.25 -1.09 -12.45
N TYR A 47 4.35 -0.91 -11.71
CA TYR A 47 4.50 -1.49 -10.37
C TYR A 47 3.47 -0.92 -9.38
N ILE A 48 3.24 0.40 -9.41
CA ILE A 48 2.25 1.06 -8.55
C ILE A 48 0.84 0.49 -8.81
N ASP A 49 0.45 0.37 -10.08
CA ASP A 49 -0.84 -0.19 -10.48
C ASP A 49 -1.00 -1.63 -9.99
N LEU A 50 0.03 -2.47 -10.17
CA LEU A 50 0.03 -3.85 -9.68
C LEU A 50 -0.08 -3.94 -8.15
N VAL A 51 0.61 -3.07 -7.41
CA VAL A 51 0.50 -3.02 -5.94
C VAL A 51 -0.92 -2.63 -5.52
N GLN A 52 -1.49 -1.61 -6.15
CA GLN A 52 -2.86 -1.16 -5.87
C GLN A 52 -3.87 -2.29 -6.14
N GLU A 53 -3.75 -2.98 -7.28
CA GLU A 53 -4.64 -4.08 -7.67
C GLU A 53 -4.50 -5.28 -6.72
N LEU A 54 -3.28 -5.79 -6.53
CA LEU A 54 -3.04 -7.01 -5.75
C LEU A 54 -3.25 -6.81 -4.25
N SER A 55 -3.12 -5.58 -3.75
CA SER A 55 -3.42 -5.25 -2.35
C SER A 55 -4.91 -5.00 -2.10
N GLY A 56 -5.77 -5.04 -3.14
CA GLY A 56 -7.17 -4.64 -3.02
C GLY A 56 -7.31 -3.18 -2.55
N GLY A 57 -6.34 -2.33 -2.90
CA GLY A 57 -6.23 -0.94 -2.49
C GLY A 57 -5.82 -0.69 -1.04
N SER A 58 -5.40 -1.72 -0.31
CA SER A 58 -4.81 -1.56 1.03
C SER A 58 -3.38 -0.98 1.00
N VAL A 59 -2.75 -0.90 -0.16
CA VAL A 59 -1.48 -0.18 -0.35
C VAL A 59 -1.61 0.74 -1.54
N SER A 60 -1.36 2.03 -1.32
CA SER A 60 -1.28 3.05 -2.37
C SER A 60 0.15 3.59 -2.44
N ILE A 61 0.62 3.97 -3.63
CA ILE A 61 1.96 4.54 -3.81
C ILE A 61 1.84 5.81 -4.65
N THR A 62 2.31 6.93 -4.11
CA THR A 62 2.37 8.20 -4.85
C THR A 62 3.79 8.46 -5.36
N PRO A 63 4.01 8.57 -6.67
CA PRO A 63 5.33 8.86 -7.23
C PRO A 63 5.66 10.36 -7.19
N SER A 64 6.94 10.69 -7.07
CA SER A 64 7.51 12.03 -7.22
C SER A 64 8.78 11.94 -8.04
N GLY A 65 8.88 12.79 -9.07
CA GLY A 65 9.95 12.72 -10.05
C GLY A 65 11.14 13.63 -9.76
N PRO A 66 12.00 13.84 -10.77
CA PRO A 66 13.20 14.67 -10.65
C PRO A 66 12.92 16.14 -10.35
N GLU A 67 11.68 16.60 -10.55
CA GLU A 67 11.21 17.92 -10.13
C GLU A 67 11.13 18.10 -8.61
N VAL A 68 11.04 17.01 -7.85
CA VAL A 68 11.05 17.02 -6.37
C VAL A 68 12.44 16.66 -5.83
N VAL A 69 13.05 15.58 -6.36
CA VAL A 69 14.40 15.15 -5.98
C VAL A 69 15.21 14.83 -7.23
N PRO A 70 16.30 15.55 -7.52
CA PRO A 70 17.10 15.33 -8.73
C PRO A 70 17.60 13.89 -8.91
N ALA A 71 17.77 13.50 -10.17
CA ALA A 71 18.34 12.22 -10.53
C ALA A 71 19.72 11.98 -9.87
N GLY A 72 19.90 10.83 -9.24
CA GLY A 72 21.13 10.45 -8.53
C GLY A 72 21.19 10.94 -7.08
N GLN A 73 20.21 11.71 -6.60
CA GLN A 73 20.18 12.23 -5.23
C GLN A 73 19.12 11.56 -4.34
N GLN A 74 18.48 10.49 -4.80
CA GLN A 74 17.32 9.88 -4.11
C GLN A 74 17.68 9.06 -2.88
N ILE A 75 18.91 8.55 -2.77
CA ILE A 75 19.31 7.63 -1.68
C ILE A 75 19.19 8.30 -0.31
N GLN A 76 19.63 9.56 -0.18
CA GLN A 76 19.58 10.28 1.10
C GLN A 76 18.14 10.51 1.58
N PRO A 77 17.23 11.11 0.77
CA PRO A 77 15.82 11.23 1.15
C PRO A 77 15.13 9.89 1.42
N LEU A 78 15.38 8.86 0.60
CA LEU A 78 14.79 7.53 0.82
C LEU A 78 15.20 6.95 2.18
N THR A 79 16.47 7.15 2.57
CA THR A 79 16.99 6.63 3.85
C THR A 79 16.47 7.41 5.05
N ALA A 80 16.11 8.69 4.87
CA ALA A 80 15.59 9.54 5.94
C ALA A 80 14.14 9.23 6.32
N GLY A 81 13.40 8.52 5.45
CA GLY A 81 11.95 8.30 5.58
C GLY A 81 11.11 9.48 5.10
#